data_AF-A0A7C6HQL0-F1
#
_entry.id   AF-A0A7C6HQL0-F1
#
_cell.length_a   1.000
_cell.length_b   1.000
_cell.length_c   1.000
_cell.angle_alpha   90.00
_cell.angle_beta   90.00
_cell.angle_gamma   90.00
#
_symmetry.space_group_name_H-M   'P 1'
#
loop_
_entity.id
_entity.type
_entity.pdbx_description
1 polymer ?
#
loop_
_entity_poly.entity_id
_entity_poly.type
_entity_poly.pdbx_seq_one_letter_code
_entity_poly.pdbx_strand_id
1 'polypeptide(L)'
;MSWVAVLGFATLALLWPLLRLTGLEAMLGGALTVLVVFGTTLVVWVLGAGLGAVPRPVLTLTLSGAVFSLLLTASFLVLGDGPAHGWARSVVAATIELAQYAGLGAVAGLAAAAIQRRGGPQR
;
A
#
# COMPACT_ATOMS: atom_id res chain seq x y z
N MET A 1 0.67 -18.86 -2.11
CA MET A 1 0.77 -17.38 -2.07
C MET A 1 1.09 -16.93 -3.48
N SER A 2 0.36 -15.95 -4.02
CA SER A 2 0.54 -15.52 -5.42
C SER A 2 1.30 -14.20 -5.49
N TRP A 3 2.45 -14.20 -6.18
CA TRP A 3 3.20 -12.96 -6.45
C TRP A 3 2.40 -11.96 -7.27
N VAL A 4 1.50 -12.44 -8.15
CA VAL A 4 0.59 -11.59 -8.92
C VAL A 4 -0.33 -10.81 -7.98
N ALA A 5 -0.85 -11.44 -6.92
CA ALA A 5 -1.67 -10.74 -5.93
C ALA A 5 -0.85 -9.72 -5.14
N VAL A 6 0.39 -10.06 -4.74
CA VAL A 6 1.29 -9.13 -4.04
C VAL A 6 1.49 -7.86 -4.86
N LEU A 7 1.87 -8.03 -6.12
CA LEU A 7 2.11 -6.94 -7.06
C LEU A 7 0.83 -6.15 -7.32
N GLY A 8 -0.31 -6.81 -7.55
CA GLY A 8 -1.58 -6.13 -7.81
C GLY A 8 -2.07 -5.26 -6.65
N PHE A 9 -1.85 -5.68 -5.40
CA PHE A 9 -2.15 -4.81 -4.25
C PHE A 9 -1.11 -3.70 -4.07
N ALA A 10 0.16 -3.97 -4.38
CA ALA A 10 1.24 -3.01 -4.26
C ALA A 10 1.17 -1.88 -5.31
N THR A 11 0.61 -2.14 -6.49
CA THR A 11 0.45 -1.10 -7.54
C THR A 11 -0.42 0.07 -7.11
N LEU A 12 -1.20 -0.05 -6.03
CA LEU A 12 -1.92 1.08 -5.44
C LEU A 12 -0.98 2.20 -4.96
N ALA A 13 0.32 1.92 -4.77
CA ALA A 13 1.33 2.95 -4.52
C ALA A 13 1.37 4.00 -5.64
N LEU A 14 1.03 3.59 -6.86
CA LEU A 14 1.02 4.44 -8.04
C LEU A 14 -0.18 5.40 -8.08
N LEU A 15 -1.12 5.32 -7.15
CA LEU A 15 -2.19 6.32 -7.02
C LEU A 15 -1.62 7.72 -6.75
N TRP A 16 -0.57 7.82 -5.94
CA TRP A 16 0.13 9.08 -5.66
C TRP A 16 0.67 9.76 -6.92
N PRO A 17 1.60 9.13 -7.68
CA PRO A 17 2.12 9.74 -8.90
C PRO A 17 1.00 9.98 -9.93
N LEU A 18 -0.03 9.14 -9.99
CA LEU A 18 -1.16 9.33 -10.89
C LEU A 18 -1.98 10.59 -10.55
N LEU A 19 -2.30 10.84 -9.29
CA LEU A 19 -3.01 12.05 -8.86
C LEU A 19 -2.18 13.32 -9.10
N ARG A 20 -0.86 13.21 -8.95
CA ARG A 20 0.06 14.32 -9.19
C ARG A 20 0.19 14.65 -10.66
N LEU A 21 0.35 13.64 -11.52
CA LEU A 21 0.43 13.79 -12.98
C LEU A 21 -0.87 14.29 -13.61
N THR A 22 -2.02 13.96 -13.02
CA THR A 22 -3.34 14.43 -13.47
C THR A 22 -3.71 15.81 -12.91
N GLY A 23 -2.92 16.35 -11.99
CA GLY A 23 -3.22 17.61 -11.29
C GLY A 23 -4.34 17.50 -10.24
N LEU A 24 -4.91 16.31 -10.02
CA LEU A 24 -5.97 16.08 -9.04
C LEU A 24 -5.51 16.35 -7.61
N GLU A 25 -4.24 16.11 -7.30
CA GLU A 25 -3.67 16.46 -5.99
C GLU A 25 -3.82 17.95 -5.67
N ALA A 26 -3.57 18.82 -6.65
CA ALA A 26 -3.71 20.27 -6.48
C ALA A 26 -5.19 20.70 -6.34
N MET A 27 -6.12 19.97 -6.98
CA MET A 27 -7.56 20.26 -6.92
C MET A 27 -8.18 19.81 -5.59
N LEU A 28 -7.80 18.63 -5.09
CA LEU A 28 -8.32 18.06 -3.83
C LEU A 28 -7.68 18.71 -2.60
N GLY A 29 -6.44 19.18 -2.74
CA GLY A 29 -5.62 19.65 -1.62
C GLY A 29 -4.95 18.48 -0.86
N GLY A 30 -3.91 18.79 -0.08
CA GLY A 30 -3.04 17.79 0.53
C GLY A 30 -3.75 16.82 1.48
N ALA A 31 -4.54 17.32 2.42
CA ALA A 31 -5.20 16.48 3.42
C ALA A 31 -6.23 15.52 2.82
N LEU A 32 -7.03 16.00 1.86
CA LEU A 32 -8.04 15.18 1.20
C LEU A 32 -7.40 14.15 0.26
N THR A 33 -6.32 14.51 -0.44
CA THR A 33 -5.54 13.58 -1.26
C THR A 33 -5.02 12.41 -0.42
N VAL A 34 -4.43 12.69 0.75
CA VAL A 34 -3.97 11.65 1.68
C VAL A 34 -5.12 10.73 2.08
N LEU A 35 -6.26 11.28 2.51
CA LEU A 35 -7.42 10.50 2.94
C LEU A 35 -7.96 9.61 1.83
N VAL A 36 -8.05 10.12 0.59
CA VAL A 36 -8.50 9.35 -0.57
C VAL A 36 -7.52 8.23 -0.87
N VAL A 37 -6.22 8.51 -1.00
CA VAL A 37 -5.24 7.48 -1.37
C VAL A 37 -5.12 6.40 -0.30
N PHE A 38 -4.94 6.79 0.97
CA PHE A 38 -4.82 5.83 2.06
C PHE A 38 -6.13 5.08 2.30
N GLY A 39 -7.27 5.79 2.28
CA GLY A 39 -8.59 5.19 2.45
C GLY A 39 -8.87 4.15 1.37
N THR A 40 -8.70 4.51 0.08
CA THR A 40 -8.86 3.59 -1.03
C THR A 40 -7.90 2.41 -0.93
N THR A 41 -6.63 2.64 -0.59
CA THR A 41 -5.64 1.56 -0.45
C THR A 41 -6.06 0.55 0.62
N LEU A 42 -6.41 1.02 1.83
CA LEU A 42 -6.83 0.15 2.92
C LEU A 42 -8.12 -0.60 2.59
N VAL A 43 -9.11 0.08 2.00
CA VAL A 43 -10.37 -0.55 1.60
C VAL A 43 -10.12 -1.66 0.58
N VAL A 44 -9.33 -1.39 -0.46
CA VAL A 44 -9.02 -2.38 -1.50
C VAL A 44 -8.20 -3.53 -0.94
N TRP A 45 -7.21 -3.27 -0.08
CA TRP A 45 -6.45 -4.34 0.58
C TRP A 45 -7.34 -5.25 1.42
N VAL A 46 -8.13 -4.67 2.32
CA VAL A 46 -8.98 -5.43 3.25
C VAL A 46 -10.09 -6.18 2.51
N LEU A 47 -10.85 -5.49 1.66
CA LEU A 47 -11.97 -6.09 0.94
C LEU A 47 -11.49 -7.03 -0.17
N GLY A 48 -10.46 -6.65 -0.93
CA GLY A 48 -9.92 -7.48 -2.01
C GLY A 48 -9.32 -8.77 -1.48
N ALA A 49 -8.51 -8.73 -0.42
CA ALA A 49 -7.96 -9.94 0.16
C ALA A 49 -9.01 -10.75 0.94
N GLY A 50 -9.94 -10.08 1.62
CA GLY A 50 -10.99 -10.70 2.42
C GLY A 50 -12.03 -11.42 1.56
N LEU A 51 -12.70 -10.68 0.67
CA LEU A 51 -13.75 -11.20 -0.21
C LEU A 51 -13.17 -12.08 -1.33
N GLY A 52 -11.95 -11.80 -1.80
CA GLY A 52 -11.24 -12.64 -2.77
C GLY A 52 -10.65 -13.93 -2.18
N ALA A 53 -10.88 -14.21 -0.89
CA ALA A 53 -10.45 -15.44 -0.21
C ALA A 53 -8.96 -15.78 -0.41
N VAL A 54 -8.08 -14.77 -0.34
CA VAL A 54 -6.64 -14.97 -0.53
C VAL A 54 -6.11 -15.97 0.51
N PRO A 55 -5.45 -17.08 0.12
CA PRO A 55 -5.11 -18.21 1.03
C PRO A 55 -4.19 -17.88 2.21
N ARG A 56 -3.53 -16.71 2.22
CA ARG A 56 -2.66 -16.21 3.30
C ARG A 56 -2.71 -14.67 3.32
N PRO A 57 -3.80 -14.05 3.80
CA PRO A 57 -4.02 -12.62 3.60
C PRO A 57 -2.99 -11.76 4.34
N VAL A 58 -2.60 -12.14 5.56
CA VAL A 58 -1.56 -11.44 6.35
C VAL A 58 -0.24 -11.38 5.61
N LEU A 59 0.36 -12.54 5.29
CA LEU A 59 1.65 -12.59 4.60
C LEU A 59 1.60 -11.89 3.22
N THR A 60 0.49 -12.06 2.50
CA THR A 60 0.32 -11.42 1.18
C THR A 60 0.32 -9.91 1.31
N LEU A 61 -0.49 -9.34 2.21
CA LEU A 61 -0.60 -7.90 2.36
C LEU A 61 0.61 -7.28 3.06
N THR A 62 1.29 -7.99 3.96
CA THR A 62 2.59 -7.54 4.49
C THR A 62 3.62 -7.39 3.39
N LEU A 63 3.74 -8.38 2.50
CA LEU A 63 4.63 -8.30 1.34
C LEU A 63 4.16 -7.24 0.34
N SER A 64 2.86 -7.08 0.12
CA SER A 64 2.30 -5.98 -0.68
C SER A 64 2.68 -4.63 -0.09
N GLY A 65 2.62 -4.46 1.23
CA GLY A 65 3.03 -3.23 1.90
C GLY A 65 4.52 -2.94 1.76
N ALA A 66 5.37 -3.96 1.83
CA ALA A 66 6.80 -3.79 1.56
C ALA A 66 7.05 -3.35 0.10
N VAL A 67 6.42 -4.02 -0.88
CA VAL A 67 6.56 -3.66 -2.29
C VAL A 67 5.93 -2.30 -2.58
N PHE A 68 4.82 -1.95 -1.93
CA PHE A 68 4.17 -0.64 -2.02
C PHE A 68 5.14 0.46 -1.62
N SER A 69 5.85 0.32 -0.48
CA SER A 69 6.85 1.29 -0.03
C SER A 69 7.98 1.45 -1.05
N LEU A 70 8.47 0.34 -1.62
CA LEU A 70 9.50 0.38 -2.66
C LEU A 70 9.02 1.09 -3.93
N LEU A 71 7.80 0.81 -4.39
CA LEU A 71 7.21 1.47 -5.55
C LEU A 71 6.98 2.97 -5.31
N LEU A 72 6.53 3.34 -4.11
CA LEU A 72 6.33 4.74 -3.74
C LEU A 72 7.66 5.49 -3.70
N THR A 73 8.69 4.90 -3.08
CA THR A 73 10.06 5.44 -3.06
C THR A 73 10.61 5.60 -4.47
N ALA A 74 10.48 4.57 -5.31
CA ALA A 74 10.92 4.62 -6.71
C ALA A 74 10.18 5.71 -7.49
N SER A 75 8.88 5.89 -7.25
CA SER A 75 8.07 6.93 -7.90
C SER A 75 8.57 8.34 -7.53
N PHE A 76 8.86 8.59 -6.26
CA PHE A 76 9.43 9.89 -5.84
C PHE A 76 10.80 10.15 -6.43
N LEU A 77 11.67 9.13 -6.51
CA LEU A 77 12.97 9.27 -7.16
C LEU A 77 12.86 9.61 -8.65
N VAL A 78 11.93 8.95 -9.36
CA VAL A 78 11.70 9.18 -10.80
C VAL A 78 11.09 10.56 -11.05
N LEU A 79 10.19 11.03 -10.18
CA LEU A 79 9.54 12.34 -10.31
C LEU A 79 10.41 13.51 -9.82
N GLY A 80 11.62 13.24 -9.33
CA GLY A 80 12.57 14.26 -8.90
C GLY A 80 12.35 14.79 -7.48
N ASP A 81 11.48 14.17 -6.68
CA ASP A 81 11.30 14.47 -5.24
C ASP A 81 12.32 13.72 -4.36
N GLY A 82 13.54 13.57 -4.88
CA GLY A 82 14.61 12.85 -4.22
C GLY A 82 14.93 13.45 -2.84
N PRO A 83 15.59 12.67 -1.96
CA PRO A 83 15.79 13.08 -0.59
C PRO A 83 16.58 14.40 -0.49
N ALA A 84 15.93 15.42 0.05
CA ALA A 84 16.55 16.73 0.33
C ALA A 84 17.66 16.68 1.40
N HIS A 85 17.74 15.56 2.13
CA HIS A 85 18.68 15.33 3.23
C HIS A 85 19.63 14.20 2.85
N GLY A 86 20.92 14.31 3.22
CA GLY A 86 21.97 13.36 2.81
C GLY A 86 21.66 11.87 3.04
N TRP A 87 22.32 11.03 2.23
CA TRP A 87 22.01 9.60 2.00
C TRP A 87 21.71 8.77 3.26
N ALA A 88 22.44 8.96 4.35
CA ALA A 88 22.26 8.19 5.58
C ALA A 88 20.87 8.41 6.20
N ARG A 89 20.36 9.65 6.18
CA ARG A 89 19.01 9.97 6.67
C ARG A 89 17.93 9.41 5.75
N SER A 90 18.18 9.39 4.45
CA SER A 90 17.26 8.81 3.45
C SER A 90 17.08 7.31 3.66
N VAL A 91 18.17 6.57 3.94
CA VAL A 91 18.11 5.13 4.22
C VAL A 91 17.30 4.84 5.48
N VAL A 92 17.50 5.61 6.55
CA VAL A 92 16.74 5.45 7.79
C VAL A 92 15.25 5.74 7.54
N ALA A 93 14.93 6.83 6.84
CA ALA A 93 13.55 7.19 6.50
C ALA A 93 12.87 6.10 5.67
N ALA A 94 13.53 5.61 4.61
CA ALA A 94 13.00 4.53 3.77
C ALA A 94 12.79 3.22 4.56
N THR A 95 13.66 2.93 5.54
CA THR A 95 13.52 1.74 6.39
C THR A 95 12.30 1.85 7.30
N ILE A 96 12.08 3.03 7.90
CA ILE A 96 10.90 3.30 8.73
C ILE A 96 9.64 3.22 7.87
N GLU A 97 9.65 3.82 6.68
CA GLU A 97 8.54 3.80 5.74
C GLU A 97 8.18 2.37 5.31
N LEU A 98 9.19 1.55 4.98
CA LEU A 98 9.01 0.14 4.66
C LEU A 98 8.36 -0.63 5.82
N ALA A 99 8.84 -0.41 7.05
CA ALA A 99 8.27 -1.05 8.23
C ALA A 99 6.82 -0.61 8.47
N GLN A 100 6.51 0.67 8.26
CA GLN A 100 5.16 1.22 8.39
C GLN A 100 4.20 0.57 7.39
N TYR A 101 4.53 0.52 6.09
CA TYR A 101 3.64 -0.06 5.09
C TYR A 101 3.54 -1.58 5.20
N ALA A 102 4.62 -2.29 5.52
CA ALA A 102 4.56 -3.72 5.82
C ALA A 102 3.67 -4.00 7.04
N GLY A 103 3.76 -3.18 8.09
CA GLY A 103 2.92 -3.25 9.27
C GLY A 103 1.45 -2.97 8.96
N LEU A 104 1.14 -1.91 8.21
CA LEU A 104 -0.22 -1.62 7.73
C LEU A 104 -0.78 -2.77 6.89
N GLY A 105 0.06 -3.36 6.03
CA GLY A 105 -0.28 -4.55 5.26
C GLY A 105 -0.63 -5.74 6.15
N ALA A 106 0.15 -5.98 7.21
CA ALA A 106 -0.14 -7.03 8.18
C ALA A 106 -1.50 -6.80 8.88
N VAL A 107 -1.77 -5.57 9.33
CA VAL A 107 -3.04 -5.18 9.97
C VAL A 107 -4.21 -5.37 9.01
N ALA A 108 -4.08 -4.91 7.77
CA ALA A 108 -5.10 -5.11 6.73
C ALA A 108 -5.34 -6.60 6.45
N GLY A 109 -4.28 -7.42 6.45
CA GLY A 109 -4.39 -8.87 6.30
C GLY A 109 -5.05 -9.57 7.48
N LEU A 110 -4.89 -9.06 8.70
CA LEU A 110 -5.64 -9.53 9.87
C LEU A 110 -7.13 -9.20 9.72
N ALA A 111 -7.46 -7.99 9.27
CA ALA A 111 -8.84 -7.60 8.99
C ALA A 111 -9.47 -8.45 7.88
N ALA A 112 -8.73 -8.70 6.79
CA ALA A 112 -9.16 -9.59 5.71
C ALA A 112 -9.39 -11.02 6.20
N ALA A 113 -8.50 -11.56 7.04
CA ALA A 113 -8.69 -12.86 7.67
C ALA A 113 -9.94 -12.91 8.55
N ALA A 114 -10.24 -11.83 9.28
CA ALA A 114 -11.46 -11.73 10.07
C ALA A 114 -12.73 -11.75 9.20
N ILE A 115 -12.71 -11.09 8.03
CA ILE A 115 -13.80 -11.14 7.04
C ILE A 115 -14.00 -12.57 6.54
N GLN A 116 -12.94 -13.25 6.12
CA GLN A 116 -13.00 -14.63 5.63
C GLN A 116 -13.59 -15.59 6.67
N ARG A 117 -13.17 -15.44 7.94
CA ARG A 117 -13.69 -16.27 9.06
C ARG A 117 -15.19 -16.07 9.30
N ARG A 118 -15.69 -14.85 9.12
CA ARG A 118 -17.13 -14.54 9.23
C ARG A 118 -17.92 -15.02 8.01
N GLY A 119 -17.28 -15.10 6.83
CA GLY A 119 -17.88 -15.63 5.61
C GLY A 119 -18.13 -17.14 5.63
N GLY A 120 -17.48 -17.89 6.54
CA GLY A 120 -17.65 -19.34 6.71
C GLY A 120 -17.10 -20.18 5.55
N PRO A 121 -16.75 -21.46 5.77
CA PRO A 121 -16.26 -22.35 4.73
C PRO A 121 -17.39 -22.69 3.76
N GLN A 122 -17.35 -22.14 2.54
CA GLN A 122 -17.98 -22.82 1.42
C GLN A 122 -17.09 -24.01 1.07
N ARG A 123 -17.63 -25.21 1.33
CA ARG A 123 -17.03 -26.50 1.02
C ARG A 123 -16.62 -26.61 -0.44
#